data_AF-A0A501QCZ1-F1
#
_entry.id   AF-A0A501QCZ1-F1
#
_cell.length_a   1.000
_cell.length_b   1.000
_cell.length_c   1.000
_cell.angle_alpha   90.00
_cell.angle_beta   90.00
_cell.angle_gamma   90.00
#
_symmetry.space_group_name_H-M   'P 1'
#
loop_
_entity.id
_entity.type
_entity.pdbx_description
1 polymer ?
#
loop_
_entity_poly.entity_id
_entity_poly.type
_entity_poly.pdbx_seq_one_letter_code
_entity_poly.pdbx_strand_id
1 'polypeptide(L)'
;MKLRSLLLCLLFIGAITQTSAQESADKILEKAFTQAKKEKKNVFVMYHASWCKWCKKMESNMETESVKPFFDKNYVTTFLVVQESKANKNLENPGADDILKKYKADNSGIPFWQIYDANGNLLADSFNAKGENLGCPATVEEVAEFTDKLKKTSKLSEKDRKKIEEAFVLKKK
;
A
#
# COMPACT_ATOMS: atom_id res chain seq x y z
N MET A 1 74.11 4.59 6.41
CA MET A 1 72.77 4.83 7.01
C MET A 1 71.73 4.23 6.08
N LYS A 2 71.15 3.06 6.42
CA LYS A 2 70.17 2.37 5.58
C LYS A 2 68.76 2.76 6.04
N LEU A 3 68.04 3.47 5.19
CA LEU A 3 66.67 3.93 5.42
C LEU A 3 65.74 2.71 5.47
N ARG A 4 65.21 2.38 6.65
CA ARG A 4 64.19 1.34 6.81
C ARG A 4 62.88 1.87 6.23
N SER A 5 62.44 1.28 5.12
CA SER A 5 61.14 1.55 4.50
C SER A 5 60.03 1.15 5.48
N LEU A 6 59.31 2.14 6.01
CA LEU A 6 58.12 1.92 6.83
C LEU A 6 56.92 1.83 5.87
N LEU A 7 56.53 0.60 5.53
CA LEU A 7 55.34 0.33 4.71
C LEU A 7 54.09 0.53 5.59
N LEU A 8 53.57 1.76 5.64
CA LEU A 8 52.28 2.04 6.27
C LEU A 8 51.16 1.74 5.26
N CYS A 9 50.70 0.49 5.22
CA CYS A 9 49.44 0.14 4.55
C CYS A 9 48.26 0.71 5.34
N LEU A 10 47.88 1.95 5.02
CA LEU A 10 46.61 2.56 5.44
C LEU A 10 45.47 1.84 4.70
N LEU A 11 44.95 0.77 5.30
CA LEU A 11 43.67 0.17 4.92
C LEU A 11 42.53 1.11 5.36
N PHE A 12 42.20 2.09 4.54
CA PHE A 12 40.93 2.79 4.64
C PHE A 12 39.83 1.84 4.16
N ILE A 13 39.27 1.06 5.09
CA ILE A 13 38.00 0.35 4.87
C ILE A 13 36.91 1.43 4.92
N GLY A 14 36.62 2.03 3.77
CA GLY A 14 35.44 2.86 3.60
C GLY A 14 34.21 2.01 3.82
N ALA A 15 33.43 2.31 4.86
CA ALA A 15 32.10 1.75 5.03
C ALA A 15 31.22 2.24 3.88
N ILE A 16 31.07 1.43 2.83
CA ILE A 16 30.12 1.68 1.76
C ILE A 16 28.74 1.51 2.39
N THR A 17 28.07 2.62 2.68
CA THR A 17 26.65 2.61 3.00
C THR A 17 25.90 2.24 1.72
N GLN A 18 25.46 0.99 1.63
CA GLN A 18 24.59 0.54 0.54
C GLN A 18 23.22 1.21 0.69
N THR A 19 23.04 2.37 0.06
CA THR A 19 21.70 2.87 -0.26
C THR A 19 21.13 1.94 -1.33
N SER A 20 20.33 0.95 -0.94
CA SER A 20 19.53 0.19 -1.89
C SER A 20 18.39 1.08 -2.36
N ALA A 21 18.29 1.30 -3.68
CA ALA A 21 17.14 1.97 -4.27
C ALA A 21 15.87 1.13 -3.98
N GLN A 22 14.77 1.82 -3.68
CA GLN A 22 13.47 1.18 -3.44
C GLN A 22 13.05 0.36 -4.67
N GLU A 23 12.42 -0.80 -4.45
CA GLU A 23 11.91 -1.64 -5.54
C GLU A 23 10.86 -0.88 -6.37
N SER A 24 10.87 -1.06 -7.70
CA SER A 24 9.90 -0.39 -8.58
C SER A 24 8.48 -0.92 -8.39
N ALA A 25 7.49 -0.09 -8.69
CA ALA A 25 6.08 -0.46 -8.61
C ALA A 25 5.76 -1.70 -9.46
N ASP A 26 6.31 -1.78 -10.67
CA ASP A 26 6.11 -2.93 -11.57
C ASP A 26 6.56 -4.25 -10.93
N LYS A 27 7.72 -4.27 -10.28
CA LYS A 27 8.24 -5.49 -9.63
C LYS A 27 7.40 -5.89 -8.41
N ILE A 28 6.95 -4.91 -7.63
CA ILE A 28 6.06 -5.16 -6.48
C ILE A 28 4.74 -5.75 -6.95
N LEU A 29 4.14 -5.15 -7.98
CA LEU A 29 2.88 -5.62 -8.56
C LEU A 29 3.03 -6.99 -9.23
N GLU A 30 4.11 -7.24 -9.96
CA GLU A 30 4.40 -8.55 -10.55
C GLU A 30 4.45 -9.66 -9.48
N LYS A 31 5.13 -9.41 -8.35
CA LYS A 31 5.17 -10.34 -7.21
C LYS A 31 3.78 -10.56 -6.63
N ALA A 32 3.02 -9.48 -6.41
CA ALA A 32 1.67 -9.55 -5.86
C ALA A 32 0.71 -10.34 -6.77
N PHE A 33 0.73 -10.08 -8.08
CA PHE A 33 -0.08 -10.82 -9.05
C PHE A 33 0.34 -12.28 -9.16
N THR A 34 1.64 -12.57 -9.13
CA THR A 34 2.15 -13.95 -9.14
C THR A 34 1.67 -14.72 -7.92
N GLN A 35 1.74 -14.12 -6.73
CA GLN A 35 1.21 -14.70 -5.51
C GLN A 35 -0.31 -14.87 -5.58
N ALA A 36 -1.04 -13.86 -6.05
CA ALA A 36 -2.49 -13.89 -6.18
C ALA A 36 -2.97 -15.00 -7.12
N LYS A 37 -2.27 -15.25 -8.24
CA LYS A 37 -2.54 -16.40 -9.14
C LYS A 37 -2.38 -17.73 -8.41
N LYS A 38 -1.31 -17.89 -7.63
CA LYS A 38 -1.05 -19.11 -6.85
C LYS A 38 -2.12 -19.35 -5.77
N GLU A 39 -2.50 -18.28 -5.07
CA GLU A 39 -3.44 -18.35 -3.95
C GLU A 39 -4.91 -18.23 -4.36
N LYS A 40 -5.18 -17.97 -5.65
CA LYS A 40 -6.51 -17.71 -6.21
C LYS A 40 -7.23 -16.56 -5.49
N LYS A 41 -6.50 -15.47 -5.26
CA LYS A 41 -6.96 -14.25 -4.60
C LYS A 41 -6.95 -13.07 -5.56
N ASN A 42 -7.61 -11.99 -5.17
CA ASN A 42 -7.43 -10.68 -5.81
C ASN A 42 -6.25 -9.95 -5.16
N VAL A 43 -5.80 -8.83 -5.72
CA VAL A 43 -4.73 -8.00 -5.16
C VAL A 43 -5.32 -6.70 -4.65
N PHE A 44 -5.04 -6.35 -3.40
CA PHE A 44 -5.37 -5.06 -2.81
C PHE A 44 -4.10 -4.20 -2.76
N VAL A 45 -4.00 -3.19 -3.62
CA VAL A 45 -2.86 -2.27 -3.68
C VAL A 45 -3.21 -0.99 -2.94
N MET A 46 -2.44 -0.64 -1.91
CA MET A 46 -2.60 0.61 -1.17
C MET A 46 -1.44 1.57 -1.44
N TYR A 47 -1.79 2.78 -1.84
CA TYR A 47 -0.86 3.89 -2.06
C TYR A 47 -0.77 4.73 -0.80
N HIS A 48 0.43 4.92 -0.27
CA HIS A 48 0.64 5.55 1.03
C HIS A 48 1.94 6.34 1.11
N ALA A 49 2.13 7.07 2.21
CA ALA A 49 3.35 7.80 2.54
C ALA A 49 3.63 7.74 4.05
N SER A 50 4.88 7.96 4.44
CA SER A 50 5.35 7.94 5.83
C SER A 50 4.65 8.97 6.72
N TRP A 51 4.29 10.13 6.16
CA TRP A 51 3.60 11.22 6.86
C TRP A 51 2.08 11.02 6.97
N CYS A 52 1.51 10.07 6.21
CA CYS A 52 0.07 9.91 6.08
C CYS A 52 -0.56 9.18 7.28
N LYS A 53 -1.17 9.93 8.20
CA LYS A 53 -1.85 9.36 9.38
C LYS A 53 -3.06 8.49 9.00
N TRP A 54 -3.83 8.89 7.99
CA TRP A 54 -4.98 8.13 7.51
C TRP A 54 -4.58 6.81 6.86
N CYS A 55 -3.42 6.73 6.22
CA CYS A 55 -2.87 5.49 5.69
C CYS A 55 -2.58 4.49 6.80
N LYS A 56 -1.92 4.96 7.88
CA LYS A 56 -1.64 4.14 9.08
C LYS A 56 -2.92 3.68 9.76
N LYS A 57 -3.95 4.55 9.80
CA LYS A 57 -5.27 4.18 10.34
C LYS A 57 -5.92 3.07 9.50
N MET A 58 -5.91 3.20 8.17
CA MET A 58 -6.46 2.19 7.28
C MET A 58 -5.77 0.84 7.47
N GLU A 59 -4.44 0.83 7.47
CA GLU A 59 -3.63 -0.36 7.73
C GLU A 59 -3.97 -0.98 9.10
N SER A 60 -4.01 -0.18 10.16
CA SER A 60 -4.38 -0.65 11.50
C SER A 60 -5.80 -1.23 11.56
N ASN A 61 -6.75 -0.65 10.84
CA ASN A 61 -8.11 -1.16 10.78
C ASN A 61 -8.18 -2.49 10.01
N MET A 62 -7.43 -2.63 8.92
CA MET A 62 -7.31 -3.88 8.16
C MET A 62 -6.64 -4.99 8.98
N GLU A 63 -5.67 -4.63 9.82
CA GLU A 63 -4.92 -5.53 10.68
C GLU A 63 -5.61 -5.82 12.03
N THR A 64 -6.77 -5.21 12.31
CA THR A 64 -7.54 -5.51 13.51
C THR A 64 -7.92 -7.00 13.54
N GLU A 65 -7.72 -7.69 14.66
CA GLU A 65 -7.86 -9.16 14.77
C GLU A 65 -9.20 -9.70 14.22
N SER A 66 -10.29 -8.95 14.38
CA SER A 66 -11.61 -9.35 13.87
C SER A 66 -11.70 -9.26 12.34
N VAL A 67 -10.99 -8.32 11.72
CA VAL A 67 -11.06 -7.92 10.31
C VAL A 67 -9.96 -8.56 9.46
N LYS A 68 -8.74 -8.68 10.00
CA LYS A 68 -7.57 -9.25 9.31
C LYS A 68 -7.85 -10.58 8.60
N PRO A 69 -8.55 -11.56 9.21
CA PRO A 69 -8.84 -12.83 8.54
C PRO A 69 -9.63 -12.68 7.24
N PHE A 70 -10.47 -11.64 7.12
CA PHE A 70 -11.18 -11.35 5.88
C PHE A 70 -10.22 -10.87 4.79
N PHE A 71 -9.33 -9.92 5.09
CA PHE A 71 -8.38 -9.41 4.08
C PHE A 71 -7.39 -10.50 3.66
N ASP A 72 -6.77 -11.19 4.62
CA ASP A 72 -5.79 -12.25 4.36
C ASP A 72 -6.40 -13.41 3.54
N LYS A 73 -7.69 -13.72 3.74
CA LYS A 73 -8.37 -14.78 2.99
C LYS A 73 -8.68 -14.40 1.54
N ASN A 74 -9.01 -13.14 1.29
CA ASN A 74 -9.56 -12.71 0.01
C ASN A 74 -8.55 -11.99 -0.89
N TYR A 75 -7.50 -11.40 -0.31
CA TYR A 75 -6.56 -10.55 -1.02
C TYR A 75 -5.10 -10.92 -0.74
N VAL A 76 -4.25 -10.71 -1.74
CA VAL A 76 -2.84 -10.39 -1.51
C VAL A 76 -2.77 -8.87 -1.37
N THR A 77 -2.46 -8.39 -0.17
CA THR A 77 -2.30 -6.95 0.09
C THR A 77 -0.87 -6.53 -0.21
N THR A 78 -0.70 -5.43 -0.94
CA THR A 78 0.62 -4.84 -1.22
C THR A 78 0.54 -3.31 -1.17
N PHE A 79 1.71 -2.68 -1.06
CA PHE A 79 1.83 -1.26 -0.76
C PHE A 79 2.78 -0.57 -1.74
N LEU A 80 2.41 0.65 -2.15
CA LEU A 80 3.24 1.52 -2.97
C LEU A 80 3.41 2.88 -2.27
N VAL A 81 4.65 3.25 -1.99
CA VAL A 81 5.04 4.51 -1.39
C VAL A 81 5.04 5.60 -2.47
N VAL A 82 4.26 6.65 -2.23
CA VAL A 82 4.02 7.79 -3.14
C VAL A 82 3.97 9.08 -2.36
N GLN A 83 4.02 10.22 -3.06
CA GLN A 83 3.75 11.55 -2.50
C GLN A 83 4.51 11.85 -1.19
N GLU A 84 5.74 11.37 -1.06
CA GLU A 84 6.59 11.63 0.09
C GLU A 84 7.01 13.10 0.15
N SER A 85 7.40 13.53 1.35
CA SER A 85 8.02 14.84 1.51
C SER A 85 9.33 14.92 0.71
N LYS A 86 9.79 16.14 0.39
CA LYS A 86 11.07 16.34 -0.33
C LYS A 86 12.25 15.60 0.31
N ALA A 87 12.29 15.55 1.65
CA ALA A 87 13.34 14.88 2.40
C ALA A 87 13.29 13.34 2.30
N ASN A 88 12.11 12.79 2.00
CA ASN A 88 11.85 11.35 1.95
C ASN A 88 11.53 10.85 0.54
N LYS A 89 11.75 11.67 -0.51
CA LYS A 89 11.39 11.32 -1.90
C LYS A 89 12.07 10.01 -2.36
N ASN A 90 13.24 9.70 -1.79
CA ASN A 90 13.96 8.45 -2.03
C ASN A 90 13.26 7.19 -1.48
N LEU A 91 12.24 7.33 -0.64
CA LEU A 91 11.44 6.21 -0.12
C LEU A 91 10.34 5.78 -1.10
N GLU A 92 10.02 6.61 -2.09
CA GLU A 92 8.97 6.30 -3.06
C GLU A 92 9.37 5.14 -3.97
N ASN A 93 8.38 4.33 -4.33
CA ASN A 93 8.56 3.29 -5.32
C ASN A 93 8.58 3.90 -6.73
N PRO A 94 9.67 3.72 -7.52
CA PRO A 94 9.71 4.20 -8.89
C PRO A 94 8.51 3.71 -9.71
N GLY A 95 7.84 4.64 -10.40
CA GLY A 95 6.65 4.38 -11.23
C GLY A 95 5.31 4.40 -10.49
N ALA A 96 5.27 4.43 -9.16
CA ALA A 96 4.01 4.38 -8.41
C ALA A 96 3.12 5.63 -8.63
N ASP A 97 3.70 6.83 -8.66
CA ASP A 97 2.98 8.08 -8.97
C ASP A 97 2.38 8.05 -10.39
N ASP A 98 3.04 7.39 -11.35
CA ASP A 98 2.54 7.32 -12.74
C ASP A 98 1.31 6.41 -12.86
N ILE A 99 1.20 5.40 -11.98
CA ILE A 99 -0.02 4.60 -11.87
C ILE A 99 -1.17 5.48 -11.36
N LEU A 100 -0.94 6.29 -10.31
CA LEU A 100 -1.98 7.22 -9.83
C LEU A 100 -2.42 8.19 -10.93
N LYS A 101 -1.48 8.79 -11.67
CA LYS A 101 -1.80 9.69 -12.81
C LYS A 101 -2.63 8.99 -13.88
N LYS A 102 -2.27 7.74 -14.25
CA LYS A 102 -3.02 6.94 -15.25
C LYS A 102 -4.50 6.79 -14.88
N TYR A 103 -4.80 6.69 -13.59
CA TYR A 103 -6.16 6.58 -13.06
C TYR A 103 -6.74 7.91 -12.55
N LYS A 104 -6.08 9.04 -12.83
CA LYS A 104 -6.47 10.40 -12.38
C LYS A 104 -6.57 10.55 -10.85
N ALA A 105 -5.81 9.76 -10.12
CA ALA A 105 -5.79 9.70 -8.65
C ALA A 105 -4.63 10.49 -8.01
N ASP A 106 -3.72 11.05 -8.81
CA ASP A 106 -2.51 11.76 -8.36
C ASP A 106 -2.81 13.01 -7.53
N ASN A 107 -4.01 13.61 -7.69
CA ASN A 107 -4.46 14.77 -6.93
C ASN A 107 -5.61 14.47 -5.96
N SER A 108 -5.89 13.19 -5.68
CA SER A 108 -7.05 12.76 -4.90
C SER A 108 -6.77 12.53 -3.41
N GLY A 109 -5.53 12.78 -2.98
CA GLY A 109 -5.06 12.49 -1.63
C GLY A 109 -4.79 11.01 -1.38
N ILE A 110 -4.15 10.72 -0.24
CA ILE A 110 -3.81 9.36 0.20
C ILE A 110 -4.33 9.09 1.64
N PRO A 111 -4.65 7.83 2.02
CA PRO A 111 -4.44 6.62 1.23
C PRO A 111 -5.33 6.60 -0.02
N PHE A 112 -4.81 6.01 -1.09
CA PHE A 112 -5.63 5.61 -2.24
C PHE A 112 -5.47 4.11 -2.39
N TRP A 113 -6.46 3.42 -2.93
CA TRP A 113 -6.37 1.97 -3.09
C TRP A 113 -7.05 1.50 -4.35
N GLN A 114 -6.54 0.39 -4.88
CA GLN A 114 -7.01 -0.26 -6.09
C GLN A 114 -7.06 -1.76 -5.85
N ILE A 115 -8.13 -2.39 -6.31
CA ILE A 115 -8.32 -3.83 -6.24
C ILE A 115 -8.25 -4.38 -7.65
N TYR A 116 -7.37 -5.34 -7.85
CA TYR A 116 -7.14 -6.00 -9.13
C TYR A 116 -7.49 -7.48 -9.04
N ASP A 117 -7.84 -8.08 -10.17
CA ASP A 117 -7.78 -9.53 -10.28
C ASP A 117 -6.33 -10.03 -10.37
N ALA A 118 -6.15 -11.35 -10.31
CA ALA A 118 -4.84 -11.97 -10.40
C ALA A 118 -4.13 -11.76 -11.76
N ASN A 119 -4.84 -11.31 -12.79
CA ASN A 119 -4.27 -11.01 -14.11
C ASN A 119 -3.90 -9.53 -14.28
N GLY A 120 -4.11 -8.70 -13.25
CA GLY A 120 -3.82 -7.28 -13.28
C GLY A 120 -4.93 -6.41 -13.85
N ASN A 121 -6.15 -6.94 -14.04
CA ASN A 121 -7.30 -6.13 -14.44
C ASN A 121 -7.87 -5.40 -13.22
N LEU A 122 -8.12 -4.09 -13.34
CA LEU A 122 -8.71 -3.30 -12.26
C LEU A 122 -10.18 -3.70 -12.07
N LEU A 123 -10.56 -4.04 -10.84
CA LEU A 123 -11.92 -4.43 -10.46
C LEU A 123 -12.65 -3.30 -9.72
N ALA A 124 -11.94 -2.59 -8.85
CA ALA A 124 -12.46 -1.46 -8.09
C ALA A 124 -11.31 -0.54 -7.66
N ASP A 125 -11.61 0.72 -7.40
CA ASP A 125 -10.67 1.69 -6.83
C ASP A 125 -11.32 2.47 -5.68
N SER A 126 -10.58 3.41 -5.12
CA SER A 126 -11.03 4.22 -3.99
C SER A 126 -12.03 5.32 -4.36
N PHE A 127 -12.31 5.58 -5.64
CA PHE A 127 -13.19 6.68 -6.02
C PHE A 127 -14.66 6.36 -5.86
N ASN A 128 -15.41 7.21 -5.17
CA ASN A 128 -16.85 7.09 -5.18
C ASN A 128 -17.46 7.47 -6.54
N ALA A 129 -18.79 7.35 -6.67
CA ALA A 129 -19.51 7.70 -7.90
C ALA A 129 -19.35 9.18 -8.33
N LYS A 130 -18.89 10.07 -7.44
CA LYS A 130 -18.60 11.48 -7.72
C LYS A 130 -17.14 11.73 -8.08
N GLY A 131 -16.29 10.70 -8.08
CA GLY A 131 -14.85 10.83 -8.28
C GLY A 131 -14.09 11.35 -7.05
N GLU A 132 -14.68 11.24 -5.86
CA GLU A 132 -14.01 11.60 -4.60
C GLU A 132 -13.33 10.37 -4.00
N ASN A 133 -12.12 10.52 -3.51
CA ASN A 133 -11.39 9.43 -2.88
C ASN A 133 -11.99 9.09 -1.51
N LEU A 134 -12.40 7.83 -1.32
CA LEU A 134 -12.87 7.31 -0.03
C LEU A 134 -11.75 7.24 1.01
N GLY A 135 -10.50 7.13 0.55
CA GLY A 135 -9.32 7.03 1.38
C GLY A 135 -9.41 5.93 2.43
N CYS A 136 -9.20 6.30 3.70
CA CYS A 136 -9.54 5.47 4.84
C CYS A 136 -10.99 5.78 5.22
N PRO A 137 -11.98 4.98 4.79
CA PRO A 137 -13.39 5.28 5.04
C PRO A 137 -13.66 5.32 6.55
N ALA A 138 -14.43 6.31 6.99
CA ALA A 138 -14.59 6.59 8.42
C ALA A 138 -16.03 6.97 8.80
N THR A 139 -16.81 7.51 7.86
CA THR A 139 -18.25 7.71 8.03
C THR A 139 -19.02 6.44 7.72
N VAL A 140 -20.29 6.36 8.16
CA VAL A 140 -21.15 5.20 7.87
C VAL A 140 -21.32 5.03 6.36
N GLU A 141 -21.46 6.14 5.64
CA GLU A 141 -21.66 6.20 4.20
C GLU A 141 -20.41 5.73 3.43
N GLU A 142 -19.23 6.26 3.78
CA GLU A 142 -17.96 5.83 3.16
C GLU A 142 -17.67 4.35 3.43
N VAL A 143 -17.96 3.86 4.64
CA VAL A 143 -17.73 2.45 5.00
C VAL A 143 -18.74 1.55 4.31
N ALA A 144 -19.99 1.98 4.14
CA ALA A 144 -20.98 1.25 3.34
C ALA A 144 -20.48 1.10 1.89
N GLU A 145 -20.00 2.18 1.28
CA GLU A 145 -19.49 2.12 -0.10
C GLU A 145 -18.21 1.27 -0.21
N PHE A 146 -17.31 1.37 0.76
CA PHE A 146 -16.13 0.51 0.83
C PHE A 146 -16.52 -0.97 0.93
N THR A 147 -17.44 -1.33 1.82
CA THR A 147 -17.89 -2.72 1.97
C THR A 147 -18.63 -3.23 0.75
N ASP A 148 -19.36 -2.38 0.02
CA ASP A 148 -19.98 -2.76 -1.26
C ASP A 148 -18.94 -3.07 -2.34
N LYS A 149 -17.85 -2.30 -2.41
CA LYS A 149 -16.73 -2.59 -3.30
C LYS A 149 -16.02 -3.88 -2.91
N LEU A 150 -15.77 -4.08 -1.61
CA LEU A 150 -15.22 -5.34 -1.11
C LEU A 150 -16.13 -6.54 -1.43
N LYS A 151 -17.45 -6.39 -1.33
CA LYS A 151 -18.42 -7.45 -1.68
C LYS A 151 -18.36 -7.84 -3.15
N LYS A 152 -18.11 -6.88 -4.04
CA LYS A 152 -17.95 -7.13 -5.49
C LYS A 152 -16.63 -7.84 -5.82
N THR A 153 -15.61 -7.68 -4.99
CA THR A 153 -14.26 -8.18 -5.24
C THR A 153 -13.83 -9.31 -4.30
N SER A 154 -14.73 -9.85 -3.49
CA SER A 154 -14.41 -10.92 -2.52
C SER A 154 -15.64 -11.73 -2.10
N LYS A 155 -15.42 -12.73 -1.23
CA LYS A 155 -16.49 -13.47 -0.55
C LYS A 155 -16.81 -12.82 0.79
N LEU A 156 -17.32 -11.58 0.76
CA LEU A 156 -17.71 -10.85 1.97
C LEU A 156 -19.02 -11.39 2.55
N SER A 157 -18.97 -11.93 3.77
CA SER A 157 -20.17 -12.33 4.53
C SER A 157 -20.75 -11.14 5.31
N GLU A 158 -22.02 -11.22 5.71
CA GLU A 158 -22.63 -10.20 6.58
C GLU A 158 -21.94 -10.09 7.94
N LYS A 159 -21.36 -11.20 8.44
CA LYS A 159 -20.57 -11.19 9.68
C LYS A 159 -19.27 -10.40 9.49
N ASP A 160 -18.59 -10.58 8.37
CA ASP A 160 -17.35 -9.85 8.06
C ASP A 160 -17.65 -8.37 7.81
N ARG A 161 -18.75 -8.06 7.11
CA ARG A 161 -19.21 -6.68 6.88
C ARG A 161 -19.38 -5.93 8.20
N LYS A 162 -20.10 -6.50 9.17
CA LYS A 162 -20.29 -5.88 10.49
C LYS A 162 -18.98 -5.61 11.23
N LYS A 163 -18.03 -6.54 11.19
CA LYS A 163 -16.71 -6.34 11.82
C LYS A 163 -15.93 -5.22 11.15
N ILE A 164 -16.00 -5.11 9.82
CA ILE A 164 -15.39 -4.00 9.08
C ILE A 164 -16.06 -2.68 9.49
N GLU A 165 -17.39 -2.63 9.56
CA GLU A 165 -18.11 -1.46 10.04
C GLU A 165 -17.68 -1.04 11.46
N GLU A 166 -17.61 -1.99 12.39
CA GLU A 166 -17.17 -1.76 13.77
C GLU A 166 -15.73 -1.22 13.86
N ALA A 167 -14.83 -1.68 12.99
CA ALA A 167 -13.43 -1.26 12.98
C ALA A 167 -13.20 0.09 12.26
N PHE A 168 -13.95 0.36 11.19
CA PHE A 168 -13.72 1.53 10.34
C PHE A 168 -14.55 2.75 10.73
N VAL A 169 -15.80 2.58 11.13
CA VAL A 169 -16.68 3.71 11.45
C VAL A 169 -16.16 4.43 12.70
N LEU A 170 -15.87 5.73 12.56
CA LEU A 170 -15.48 6.56 13.69
C LEU A 170 -16.67 6.75 14.64
N LYS A 171 -16.48 6.36 15.89
CA LYS A 171 -17.43 6.65 16.95
C LYS A 171 -17.42 8.16 17.20
N LYS A 172 -18.59 8.80 17.09
CA LYS A 172 -18.76 10.20 17.52
C LYS A 172 -18.42 10.25 19.01
N LYS A 173 -17.49 11.14 19.37
CA LYS A 173 -17.21 11.46 20.77
C LYS A 173 -18.34 12.28 21.35
#